data_AF-A0A7X9PJR5-F1
#
_entry.id   AF-A0A7X9PJR5-F1
#
_cell.length_a   1.000
_cell.length_b   1.000
_cell.length_c   1.000
_cell.angle_alpha   90.00
_cell.angle_beta   90.00
_cell.angle_gamma   90.00
#
_symmetry.space_group_name_H-M   'P 1'
#
loop_
_entity.id
_entity.type
_entity.pdbx_description
1 polymer ?
#
loop_
_entity_poly.entity_id
_entity_poly.type
_entity_poly.pdbx_seq_one_letter_code
_entity_poly.pdbx_strand_id
1 'polypeptide(L)'
;MRFIFLFTLISVSFLGFYNCKKQNDLIEQKIVDSLFYTQAEKSIIFSADSTTPFTCLSALDSQQLQILKKTSRNVKTNNDTTNYLVHRMYRTLFQNQGLTNLAAPEIGINRNIIIVQRLDKTGSPYELMINPKITQHSTSTTVYAETCITLPGAYPANVDRYNLIFVEYYDLQGVLHSEMIENQTAATVQHAMTHLGGGVLPLTIDPLAFTGQEIDSIMSDADSIPMRIFLTTIHSDSLILRKQSIDVRPDSNDLVLMTLIKRMRAALATTTGVGIAAPQVGINRNIIWVKRLDKTGKPFEVYLNPKIVMTSSNTILFNGDGCLSVPGVNGRTQRWAAVGIEYDLLDGTHHTEVVQGTSSTNFTAVIFQHEIDHLNGILFIDRIAKLLQTK
;
A
#
# COMPACT_ATOMS: atom_id res chain seq x y z
N MET A 1 -6.26 -53.59 -62.45
CA MET A 1 -7.29 -52.64 -61.99
C MET A 1 -7.98 -53.01 -60.65
N ARG A 2 -7.83 -54.23 -60.09
CA ARG A 2 -8.47 -54.63 -58.81
C ARG A 2 -7.66 -54.33 -57.53
N PHE A 3 -6.38 -53.98 -57.61
CA PHE A 3 -5.53 -53.69 -56.44
C PHE A 3 -5.59 -52.23 -55.94
N ILE A 4 -6.02 -51.28 -56.78
CA ILE A 4 -6.05 -49.84 -56.44
C ILE A 4 -7.32 -49.47 -55.64
N PHE A 5 -8.40 -50.25 -55.77
CA PHE A 5 -9.64 -50.02 -55.03
C PHE A 5 -9.59 -50.51 -53.57
N LEU A 6 -8.75 -51.50 -53.25
CA LEU A 6 -8.64 -52.01 -51.88
C LEU A 6 -7.83 -51.05 -50.97
N PHE A 7 -6.83 -50.38 -51.52
CA PHE A 7 -6.01 -49.39 -50.77
C PHE A 7 -6.78 -48.10 -50.45
N THR A 8 -7.71 -47.69 -51.30
CA THR A 8 -8.55 -46.49 -51.08
C THR A 8 -9.67 -46.73 -50.07
N LEU A 9 -10.20 -47.95 -49.96
CA LEU A 9 -11.19 -48.31 -48.93
C LEU A 9 -10.57 -48.48 -47.53
N ILE A 10 -9.32 -48.97 -47.44
CA ILE A 10 -8.57 -49.10 -46.17
C ILE A 10 -8.10 -47.72 -45.67
N SER A 11 -7.66 -46.82 -46.56
CA SER A 11 -7.21 -45.49 -46.14
C SER A 11 -8.35 -44.61 -45.61
N VAL A 12 -9.55 -44.68 -46.21
CA VAL A 12 -10.74 -43.94 -45.76
C VAL A 12 -11.25 -44.44 -44.40
N SER A 13 -11.18 -45.75 -44.15
CA SER A 13 -11.57 -46.34 -42.87
C SER A 13 -10.56 -46.02 -41.76
N PHE A 14 -9.25 -46.04 -42.03
CA PHE A 14 -8.23 -45.58 -41.08
C PHE A 14 -8.34 -44.08 -40.75
N LEU A 15 -8.65 -43.23 -41.74
CA LEU A 15 -8.90 -41.80 -41.51
C LEU A 15 -10.14 -41.56 -40.64
N GLY A 16 -11.21 -42.33 -40.87
CA GLY A 16 -12.43 -42.30 -40.06
C GLY A 16 -12.21 -42.75 -38.62
N PHE A 17 -11.46 -43.84 -38.39
CA PHE A 17 -11.08 -44.30 -37.05
C PHE A 17 -10.17 -43.31 -36.32
N TYR A 18 -9.21 -42.72 -37.02
CA TYR A 18 -8.31 -41.71 -36.44
C TYR A 18 -9.05 -40.43 -36.04
N ASN A 19 -9.97 -39.95 -36.88
CA ASN A 19 -10.82 -38.79 -36.56
C ASN A 19 -11.79 -39.09 -35.42
N CYS A 20 -12.38 -40.29 -35.37
CA CYS A 20 -13.24 -40.71 -34.26
C CYS A 20 -12.47 -40.80 -32.94
N LYS A 21 -11.24 -41.33 -32.96
CA LYS A 21 -10.36 -41.36 -31.78
C LYS A 21 -10.03 -39.95 -31.31
N LYS A 22 -9.60 -39.05 -32.19
CA LYS A 22 -9.37 -37.63 -31.84
C LYS A 22 -10.61 -36.94 -31.27
N GLN A 23 -11.79 -37.22 -31.83
CA GLN A 23 -13.03 -36.62 -31.38
C GLN A 23 -13.47 -37.16 -30.01
N ASN A 24 -13.26 -38.45 -29.74
CA ASN A 24 -13.44 -39.05 -28.42
C ASN A 24 -12.43 -38.50 -27.40
N ASP A 25 -11.15 -38.37 -27.77
CA ASP A 25 -10.11 -37.78 -26.91
C ASP A 25 -10.48 -36.32 -26.54
N LEU A 26 -10.99 -35.53 -27.50
CA LEU A 26 -11.48 -34.16 -27.27
C LEU A 26 -12.72 -34.10 -26.37
N ILE A 27 -13.65 -35.05 -26.50
CA ILE A 27 -14.85 -35.14 -25.65
C ILE A 27 -14.46 -35.54 -24.23
N GLU A 28 -13.59 -36.55 -24.09
CA GLU A 28 -13.08 -37.01 -22.80
C GLU A 28 -12.33 -35.89 -22.09
N GLN A 29 -11.50 -35.14 -22.82
CA GLN A 29 -10.79 -33.99 -22.29
C GLN A 29 -11.74 -32.88 -21.82
N LYS A 30 -12.79 -32.56 -22.58
CA LYS A 30 -13.83 -31.59 -22.16
C LYS A 30 -14.59 -32.03 -20.90
N ILE A 31 -14.90 -33.31 -20.80
CA ILE A 31 -15.58 -33.89 -19.64
C ILE A 31 -14.67 -33.81 -18.41
N VAL A 32 -13.43 -34.30 -18.52
CA VAL A 32 -12.44 -34.24 -17.45
C VAL A 32 -12.22 -32.80 -17.00
N ASP A 33 -12.06 -31.87 -17.93
CA ASP A 33 -11.82 -30.47 -17.64
C ASP A 33 -12.99 -29.80 -16.89
N SER A 34 -14.23 -30.24 -17.14
CA SER A 34 -15.40 -29.76 -16.39
C SER A 34 -15.47 -30.26 -14.93
N LEU A 35 -14.77 -31.35 -14.59
CA LEU A 35 -14.64 -31.83 -13.21
C LEU A 35 -13.70 -30.96 -12.39
N PHE A 36 -12.71 -30.36 -13.04
CA PHE A 36 -11.67 -29.57 -12.38
C PHE A 36 -11.85 -28.07 -12.53
N TYR A 37 -12.54 -27.53 -13.52
CA TYR A 37 -12.71 -26.08 -13.67
C TYR A 37 -14.18 -25.71 -13.90
N THR A 38 -14.64 -24.69 -13.18
CA THR A 38 -15.96 -24.08 -13.40
C THR A 38 -15.97 -23.26 -14.69
N GLN A 39 -17.15 -22.99 -15.23
CA GLN A 39 -17.25 -22.13 -16.43
C GLN A 39 -16.72 -20.70 -16.18
N ALA A 40 -16.93 -20.16 -14.98
CA ALA A 40 -16.40 -18.84 -14.62
C ALA A 40 -14.86 -18.85 -14.63
N GLU A 41 -14.23 -19.87 -14.06
CA GLU A 41 -12.77 -20.04 -14.08
C GLU A 41 -12.25 -20.22 -15.50
N LYS A 42 -12.91 -21.02 -16.34
CA LYS A 42 -12.52 -21.18 -17.76
C LYS A 42 -12.60 -19.85 -18.51
N SER A 43 -13.62 -19.02 -18.24
CA SER A 43 -13.72 -17.70 -18.87
C SER A 43 -12.57 -16.76 -18.49
N ILE A 44 -12.05 -16.89 -17.27
CA ILE A 44 -10.85 -16.15 -16.83
C ILE A 44 -9.60 -16.75 -17.47
N ILE A 45 -9.43 -18.09 -17.43
CA ILE A 45 -8.26 -18.79 -17.96
C ILE A 45 -8.06 -18.48 -19.45
N PHE A 46 -9.14 -18.51 -20.24
CA PHE A 46 -9.12 -18.28 -21.68
C PHE A 46 -9.55 -16.86 -22.09
N SER A 47 -9.50 -15.90 -21.16
CA SER A 47 -9.86 -14.49 -21.44
C SER A 47 -8.93 -13.80 -22.44
N ALA A 48 -7.71 -14.31 -22.60
CA ALA A 48 -6.70 -13.82 -23.54
C ALA A 48 -5.79 -14.98 -23.96
N ASP A 49 -4.88 -14.72 -24.91
CA ASP A 49 -3.86 -15.68 -25.35
C ASP A 49 -2.88 -16.07 -24.22
N SER A 50 -2.10 -17.14 -24.46
CA SER A 50 -1.17 -17.70 -23.46
C SER A 50 0.04 -16.79 -23.15
N THR A 51 0.25 -15.72 -23.93
CA THR A 51 1.33 -14.77 -23.73
C THR A 51 0.92 -13.56 -22.88
N THR A 52 -0.39 -13.35 -22.73
CA THR A 52 -0.96 -12.25 -21.96
C THR A 52 -1.03 -12.62 -20.46
N PRO A 53 -0.53 -11.77 -19.54
CA PRO A 53 -0.63 -12.01 -18.10
C PRO A 53 -2.09 -12.02 -17.62
N PHE A 54 -2.31 -12.42 -16.38
CA PHE A 54 -3.54 -12.16 -15.65
C PHE A 54 -3.48 -10.80 -14.95
N THR A 55 -4.65 -10.20 -14.74
CA THR A 55 -4.82 -9.14 -13.75
C THR A 55 -5.00 -9.78 -12.38
N CYS A 56 -4.14 -9.44 -11.43
CA CYS A 56 -4.28 -9.92 -10.05
C CYS A 56 -5.42 -9.17 -9.34
N LEU A 57 -6.11 -9.89 -8.46
CA LEU A 57 -7.14 -9.36 -7.58
C LEU A 57 -6.52 -8.51 -6.47
N SER A 58 -7.28 -7.54 -5.96
CA SER A 58 -6.94 -6.71 -4.82
C SER A 58 -7.79 -7.08 -3.61
N ALA A 59 -7.14 -7.40 -2.50
CA ALA A 59 -7.78 -7.59 -1.20
C ALA A 59 -8.31 -6.27 -0.60
N LEU A 60 -7.97 -5.11 -1.20
CA LEU A 60 -8.56 -3.81 -0.86
C LEU A 60 -9.96 -3.63 -1.45
N ASP A 61 -10.32 -4.38 -2.50
CA ASP A 61 -11.66 -4.39 -3.06
C ASP A 61 -12.54 -5.45 -2.35
N SER A 62 -13.70 -5.02 -1.86
CA SER A 62 -14.56 -5.89 -1.04
C SER A 62 -15.15 -7.07 -1.82
N GLN A 63 -15.39 -6.93 -3.13
CA GLN A 63 -15.94 -8.03 -3.95
C GLN A 63 -14.84 -9.04 -4.30
N GLN A 64 -13.66 -8.55 -4.69
CA GLN A 64 -12.51 -9.37 -5.01
C GLN A 64 -11.98 -10.11 -3.77
N LEU A 65 -12.03 -9.49 -2.59
CA LEU A 65 -11.71 -10.13 -1.32
C LEU A 65 -12.60 -11.36 -1.04
N GLN A 66 -13.88 -11.34 -1.42
CA GLN A 66 -14.74 -12.52 -1.29
C GLN A 66 -14.32 -13.67 -2.21
N ILE A 67 -13.66 -13.37 -3.32
CA ILE A 67 -13.08 -14.39 -4.21
C ILE A 67 -11.81 -14.95 -3.56
N LEU A 68 -10.91 -14.08 -3.10
CA LEU A 68 -9.65 -14.43 -2.44
C LEU A 68 -9.84 -15.27 -1.18
N LYS A 69 -10.97 -15.11 -0.48
CA LYS A 69 -11.31 -15.88 0.73
C LYS A 69 -11.83 -17.30 0.47
N LYS A 70 -11.97 -17.71 -0.79
CA LYS A 70 -12.44 -19.06 -1.12
C LYS A 70 -11.30 -20.06 -1.04
N THR A 71 -11.58 -21.21 -0.43
CA THR A 71 -10.63 -22.33 -0.41
C THR A 71 -10.50 -22.97 -1.80
N SER A 72 -9.27 -23.28 -2.17
CA SER A 72 -8.90 -23.90 -3.42
C SER A 72 -9.17 -25.41 -3.46
N ARG A 73 -9.38 -25.92 -4.68
CA ARG A 73 -9.56 -27.35 -4.96
C ARG A 73 -8.40 -27.92 -5.76
N ASN A 74 -8.18 -29.22 -5.62
CA ASN A 74 -7.19 -29.93 -6.43
C ASN A 74 -7.52 -29.88 -7.93
N VAL A 75 -6.48 -29.91 -8.75
CA VAL A 75 -6.57 -30.02 -10.22
C VAL A 75 -5.96 -31.32 -10.71
N LYS A 76 -6.29 -31.69 -11.95
CA LYS A 76 -5.59 -32.75 -12.67
C LYS A 76 -4.32 -32.21 -13.32
N THR A 77 -3.22 -32.92 -13.14
CA THR A 77 -1.97 -32.74 -13.88
C THR A 77 -2.10 -33.32 -15.30
N ASN A 78 -1.18 -33.04 -16.22
CA ASN A 78 -1.29 -33.44 -17.63
C ASN A 78 -2.65 -33.06 -18.27
N ASN A 79 -3.10 -31.83 -18.02
CA ASN A 79 -4.37 -31.31 -18.52
C ASN A 79 -4.12 -29.99 -19.26
N ASP A 80 -4.67 -29.84 -20.47
CA ASP A 80 -4.40 -28.69 -21.33
C ASP A 80 -4.84 -27.36 -20.73
N THR A 81 -5.96 -27.33 -20.01
CA THR A 81 -6.42 -26.14 -19.31
C THR A 81 -5.48 -25.77 -18.17
N THR A 82 -5.03 -26.75 -17.38
CA THR A 82 -4.00 -26.56 -16.35
C THR A 82 -2.70 -26.05 -16.96
N ASN A 83 -2.26 -26.65 -18.08
CA ASN A 83 -1.07 -26.21 -18.81
C ASN A 83 -1.22 -24.75 -19.24
N TYR A 84 -2.34 -24.38 -19.86
CA TYR A 84 -2.61 -23.03 -20.32
C TYR A 84 -2.61 -22.01 -19.18
N LEU A 85 -3.32 -22.33 -18.08
CA LEU A 85 -3.35 -21.53 -16.87
C LEU A 85 -1.95 -21.29 -16.31
N VAL A 86 -1.17 -22.35 -16.14
CA VAL A 86 0.21 -22.28 -15.62
C VAL A 86 1.10 -21.40 -16.49
N HIS A 87 1.02 -21.54 -17.83
CA HIS A 87 1.80 -20.69 -18.73
C HIS A 87 1.48 -19.20 -18.53
N ARG A 88 0.20 -18.84 -18.40
CA ARG A 88 -0.20 -17.45 -18.14
C ARG A 88 0.15 -16.98 -16.73
N MET A 89 0.13 -17.86 -15.72
CA MET A 89 0.63 -17.54 -14.37
C MET A 89 2.12 -17.20 -14.40
N TYR A 90 2.95 -17.97 -15.12
CA TYR A 90 4.36 -17.61 -15.34
C TYR A 90 4.51 -16.25 -16.01
N ARG A 91 3.71 -15.93 -17.04
CA ARG A 91 3.72 -14.60 -17.68
C ARG A 91 3.40 -13.48 -16.71
N THR A 92 2.44 -13.72 -15.82
CA THR A 92 2.04 -12.77 -14.76
C THR A 92 3.21 -12.49 -13.82
N LEU A 93 3.93 -13.52 -13.38
CA LEU A 93 5.15 -13.35 -12.57
C LEU A 93 6.25 -12.59 -13.31
N PHE A 94 6.53 -12.94 -14.57
CA PHE A 94 7.59 -12.29 -15.35
C PHE A 94 7.33 -10.79 -15.59
N GLN A 95 6.07 -10.39 -15.77
CA GLN A 95 5.72 -8.98 -15.96
C GLN A 95 5.80 -8.17 -14.66
N ASN A 96 5.50 -8.78 -13.52
CA ASN A 96 5.57 -8.14 -12.22
C ASN A 96 6.95 -8.41 -11.58
N GLN A 97 7.98 -7.74 -12.10
CA GLN A 97 9.36 -7.88 -11.62
C GLN A 97 9.43 -7.72 -10.09
N GLY A 98 10.06 -8.69 -9.42
CA GLY A 98 10.23 -8.68 -7.95
C GLY A 98 9.23 -9.54 -7.17
N LEU A 99 8.20 -10.12 -7.81
CA LEU A 99 7.35 -11.10 -7.13
C LEU A 99 8.09 -12.40 -6.86
N THR A 100 8.06 -12.86 -5.61
CA THR A 100 8.66 -14.13 -5.21
C THR A 100 7.71 -15.31 -5.38
N ASN A 101 6.40 -15.07 -5.53
CA ASN A 101 5.41 -16.13 -5.71
C ASN A 101 4.11 -15.63 -6.34
N LEU A 102 3.31 -16.57 -6.85
CA LEU A 102 1.94 -16.35 -7.31
C LEU A 102 1.11 -17.63 -7.11
N ALA A 103 -0.05 -17.50 -6.48
CA ALA A 103 -1.05 -18.54 -6.30
C ALA A 103 -2.25 -18.29 -7.22
N ALA A 104 -2.86 -19.36 -7.75
CA ALA A 104 -4.00 -19.24 -8.65
C ALA A 104 -5.21 -18.44 -8.06
N PRO A 105 -5.51 -18.48 -6.74
CA PRO A 105 -6.56 -17.65 -6.16
C PRO A 105 -6.35 -16.15 -6.36
N GLU A 106 -5.10 -15.68 -6.41
CA GLU A 106 -4.76 -14.26 -6.58
C GLU A 106 -5.15 -13.72 -7.96
N ILE A 107 -5.44 -14.59 -8.92
CA ILE A 107 -5.95 -14.26 -10.26
C ILE A 107 -7.42 -14.70 -10.44
N GLY A 108 -8.11 -15.05 -9.35
CA GLY A 108 -9.51 -15.44 -9.34
C GLY A 108 -9.78 -16.93 -9.65
N ILE A 109 -8.74 -17.78 -9.68
CA ILE A 109 -8.87 -19.21 -9.93
C ILE A 109 -8.63 -20.00 -8.65
N ASN A 110 -9.68 -20.54 -8.03
CA ASN A 110 -9.58 -21.21 -6.73
C ASN A 110 -9.09 -22.66 -6.86
N ARG A 111 -7.85 -22.82 -7.30
CA ARG A 111 -7.18 -24.10 -7.53
C ARG A 111 -5.83 -24.18 -6.85
N ASN A 112 -5.48 -25.39 -6.42
CA ASN A 112 -4.25 -25.69 -5.70
C ASN A 112 -3.05 -25.67 -6.65
N ILE A 113 -2.69 -24.49 -7.14
CA ILE A 113 -1.56 -24.24 -8.02
C ILE A 113 -0.84 -23.01 -7.47
N ILE A 114 0.44 -23.16 -7.19
CA ILE A 114 1.33 -22.07 -6.82
C ILE A 114 2.59 -22.12 -7.68
N ILE A 115 3.17 -20.95 -7.91
CA ILE A 115 4.51 -20.82 -8.48
C ILE A 115 5.32 -20.02 -7.47
N VAL A 116 6.48 -20.53 -7.08
CA VAL A 116 7.33 -19.95 -6.04
C VAL A 116 8.75 -19.78 -6.54
N GLN A 117 9.43 -18.72 -6.11
CA GLN A 117 10.81 -18.50 -6.42
C GLN A 117 11.69 -19.44 -5.59
N ARG A 118 12.58 -20.19 -6.25
CA ARG A 118 13.52 -21.14 -5.67
C ARG A 118 14.94 -20.69 -5.90
N LEU A 119 15.41 -19.73 -5.11
CA LEU A 119 16.80 -19.23 -5.18
C LEU A 119 17.82 -20.27 -4.70
N ASP A 120 17.35 -21.30 -4.01
CA ASP A 120 18.12 -22.45 -3.53
C ASP A 120 18.41 -23.50 -4.63
N LYS A 121 17.72 -23.45 -5.77
CA LYS A 121 17.89 -24.39 -6.88
C LYS A 121 18.66 -23.77 -8.04
N THR A 122 19.47 -24.58 -8.73
CA THR A 122 20.14 -24.18 -9.97
C THR A 122 19.18 -24.34 -11.16
N GLY A 123 19.11 -23.33 -12.05
CA GLY A 123 18.26 -23.37 -13.24
C GLY A 123 17.12 -22.35 -13.22
N SER A 124 15.88 -22.80 -13.43
CA SER A 124 14.71 -21.91 -13.42
C SER A 124 14.54 -21.26 -12.05
N PRO A 125 14.42 -19.93 -11.95
CA PRO A 125 14.27 -19.26 -10.66
C PRO A 125 12.90 -19.53 -10.03
N TYR A 126 11.94 -20.09 -10.78
CA TYR A 126 10.60 -20.39 -10.31
C TYR A 126 10.28 -21.88 -10.45
N GLU A 127 9.64 -22.41 -9.42
CA GLU A 127 9.13 -23.78 -9.36
C GLU A 127 7.61 -23.78 -9.25
N LEU A 128 6.99 -24.61 -10.09
CA LEU A 128 5.56 -24.88 -10.07
C LEU A 128 5.27 -26.00 -9.07
N MET A 129 4.28 -25.79 -8.21
CA MET A 129 3.77 -26.82 -7.33
C MET A 129 2.26 -26.98 -7.54
N ILE A 130 1.85 -28.14 -8.06
CA ILE A 130 0.44 -28.50 -8.25
C ILE A 130 -0.02 -29.40 -7.10
N ASN A 131 -1.17 -29.08 -6.54
CA ASN A 131 -1.74 -29.72 -5.35
C ASN A 131 -0.75 -29.83 -4.17
N PRO A 132 -0.02 -28.76 -3.81
CA PRO A 132 0.98 -28.82 -2.76
C PRO A 132 0.36 -29.12 -1.39
N LYS A 133 1.09 -29.89 -0.58
CA LYS A 133 0.72 -30.26 0.77
C LYS A 133 1.95 -30.22 1.68
N ILE A 134 1.89 -29.42 2.74
CA ILE A 134 2.87 -29.50 3.83
C ILE A 134 2.53 -30.74 4.66
N THR A 135 3.43 -31.72 4.69
CA THR A 135 3.26 -32.97 5.42
C THR A 135 3.83 -32.91 6.83
N GLN A 136 4.89 -32.13 7.02
CA GLN A 136 5.54 -31.87 8.32
C GLN A 136 6.16 -30.47 8.32
N HIS A 137 6.43 -29.91 9.50
CA HIS A 137 7.12 -28.64 9.66
C HIS A 137 7.90 -28.60 10.98
N SER A 138 8.85 -27.67 11.09
CA SER A 138 9.57 -27.41 12.34
C SER A 138 8.66 -26.84 13.43
N THR A 139 9.11 -26.91 14.68
CA THR A 139 8.53 -26.14 15.78
C THR A 139 9.06 -24.70 15.84
N SER A 140 10.27 -24.47 15.32
CA SER A 140 10.86 -23.13 15.22
C SER A 140 10.22 -22.31 14.10
N THR A 141 9.97 -21.04 14.39
CA THR A 141 9.46 -20.04 13.45
C THR A 141 10.39 -18.84 13.37
N THR A 142 10.28 -18.08 12.29
CA THR A 142 10.89 -16.77 12.09
C THR A 142 9.81 -15.80 11.61
N VAL A 143 9.89 -14.56 12.08
CA VAL A 143 9.03 -13.47 11.59
C VAL A 143 9.60 -12.96 10.28
N TYR A 144 8.81 -13.00 9.22
CA TYR A 144 9.14 -12.43 7.91
C TYR A 144 8.28 -11.20 7.63
N ALA A 145 8.92 -10.15 7.12
CA ALA A 145 8.25 -8.98 6.56
C ALA A 145 7.80 -9.31 5.12
N GLU A 146 6.54 -9.70 4.95
CA GLU A 146 5.99 -10.19 3.69
C GLU A 146 5.17 -9.13 2.97
N THR A 147 5.38 -8.97 1.66
CA THR A 147 4.50 -8.21 0.77
C THR A 147 3.67 -9.16 -0.08
N CYS A 148 2.52 -8.70 -0.59
CA CYS A 148 1.63 -9.51 -1.42
C CYS A 148 1.09 -8.67 -2.58
N ILE A 149 1.00 -9.27 -3.78
CA ILE A 149 0.46 -8.58 -4.96
C ILE A 149 -1.01 -8.19 -4.78
N THR A 150 -1.76 -8.94 -3.96
CA THR A 150 -3.16 -8.62 -3.66
C THR A 150 -3.32 -7.41 -2.73
N LEU A 151 -2.23 -6.87 -2.19
CA LEU A 151 -2.23 -5.70 -1.30
C LEU A 151 -1.30 -4.61 -1.87
N PRO A 152 -1.62 -4.04 -3.05
CA PRO A 152 -0.77 -3.03 -3.67
C PRO A 152 -0.63 -1.80 -2.76
N GLY A 153 0.61 -1.40 -2.49
CA GLY A 153 0.93 -0.25 -1.65
C GLY A 153 0.80 -0.50 -0.14
N ALA A 154 0.45 -1.72 0.31
CA ALA A 154 0.51 -2.05 1.73
C ALA A 154 1.96 -2.22 2.20
N TYR A 155 2.21 -1.87 3.46
CA TYR A 155 3.51 -2.16 4.09
C TYR A 155 3.66 -3.68 4.28
N PRO A 156 4.91 -4.19 4.27
CA PRO A 156 5.16 -5.58 4.57
C PRO A 156 4.52 -5.99 5.91
N ALA A 157 3.73 -7.06 5.89
CA ALA A 157 3.14 -7.63 7.08
C ALA A 157 4.15 -8.54 7.77
N ASN A 158 4.30 -8.41 9.09
CA ASN A 158 5.11 -9.34 9.88
C ASN A 158 4.31 -10.61 10.13
N VAL A 159 4.79 -11.74 9.59
CA VAL A 159 4.13 -13.04 9.70
C VAL A 159 5.11 -14.09 10.20
N ASP A 160 4.68 -14.87 11.19
CA ASP A 160 5.42 -16.04 11.67
C ASP A 160 5.31 -17.19 10.65
N ARG A 161 6.46 -17.69 10.19
CA ARG A 161 6.54 -18.86 9.31
C ARG A 161 7.45 -19.91 9.92
N TYR A 162 7.12 -21.19 9.70
CA TYR A 162 8.00 -22.28 10.09
C TYR A 162 9.31 -22.20 9.31
N ASN A 163 10.43 -22.37 10.00
CA ASN A 163 11.75 -22.31 9.38
C ASN A 163 12.01 -23.46 8.43
N LEU A 164 11.37 -24.61 8.64
CA LEU A 164 11.52 -25.80 7.82
C LEU A 164 10.14 -26.43 7.58
N ILE A 165 9.88 -26.80 6.34
CA ILE A 165 8.67 -27.54 5.92
C ILE A 165 9.05 -28.73 5.05
N PHE A 166 8.29 -29.81 5.15
CA PHE A 166 8.30 -30.92 4.20
C PHE A 166 7.06 -30.79 3.31
N VAL A 167 7.26 -30.75 2.00
CA VAL A 167 6.19 -30.48 1.02
C VAL A 167 6.14 -31.60 0.00
N GLU A 168 4.94 -32.13 -0.21
CA GLU A 168 4.59 -33.00 -1.34
C GLU A 168 3.81 -32.19 -2.38
N TYR A 169 4.17 -32.31 -3.65
CA TYR A 169 3.46 -31.65 -4.75
C TYR A 169 3.70 -32.38 -6.06
N TYR A 170 2.86 -32.11 -7.07
CA TYR A 170 3.04 -32.61 -8.41
C TYR A 170 3.64 -31.54 -9.33
N ASP A 171 4.45 -31.96 -10.28
CA ASP A 171 4.82 -31.11 -11.41
C ASP A 171 3.74 -31.14 -12.52
N LEU A 172 4.00 -30.42 -13.62
CA LEU A 172 3.08 -30.32 -14.74
C LEU A 172 2.85 -31.68 -15.42
N GLN A 173 3.88 -32.54 -15.42
CA GLN A 173 3.88 -33.90 -15.96
C GLN A 173 3.19 -34.92 -15.03
N GLY A 174 2.77 -34.49 -13.84
CA GLY A 174 2.11 -35.33 -12.84
C GLY A 174 3.06 -36.22 -12.05
N VAL A 175 4.37 -35.94 -12.08
CA VAL A 175 5.33 -36.62 -11.21
C VAL A 175 5.20 -36.05 -9.79
N LEU A 176 5.11 -36.93 -8.80
CA LEU A 176 5.08 -36.54 -7.39
C LEU A 176 6.50 -36.24 -6.91
N HIS A 177 6.68 -35.04 -6.35
CA HIS A 177 7.88 -34.60 -5.68
C HIS A 177 7.62 -34.53 -4.17
N SER A 178 8.64 -34.87 -3.39
CA SER A 178 8.64 -34.74 -1.93
C SER A 178 10.00 -34.20 -1.51
N GLU A 179 10.02 -33.04 -0.88
CA GLU A 179 11.27 -32.40 -0.47
C GLU A 179 11.12 -31.61 0.82
N MET A 180 12.27 -31.27 1.39
CA MET A 180 12.41 -30.41 2.55
C MET A 180 12.86 -29.02 2.08
N ILE A 181 12.19 -27.98 2.58
CA ILE A 181 12.42 -26.58 2.19
C ILE A 181 12.65 -25.76 3.46
N GLU A 182 13.62 -24.85 3.43
CA GLU A 182 14.04 -24.07 4.59
C GLU A 182 13.97 -22.54 4.36
N ASN A 183 13.96 -21.81 5.47
CA ASN A 183 14.17 -20.37 5.58
C ASN A 183 13.26 -19.55 4.64
N GLN A 184 13.84 -18.57 3.92
CA GLN A 184 13.08 -17.66 3.06
C GLN A 184 12.25 -18.40 1.99
N THR A 185 12.76 -19.51 1.47
CA THR A 185 12.03 -20.33 0.50
C THR A 185 10.84 -21.02 1.17
N ALA A 186 11.01 -21.54 2.40
CA ALA A 186 9.91 -22.12 3.17
C ALA A 186 8.83 -21.08 3.47
N ALA A 187 9.23 -19.85 3.82
CA ALA A 187 8.30 -18.74 4.03
C ALA A 187 7.52 -18.40 2.75
N THR A 188 8.20 -18.35 1.61
CA THR A 188 7.60 -18.08 0.29
C THR A 188 6.55 -19.14 -0.10
N VAL A 189 6.85 -20.42 0.15
CA VAL A 189 5.89 -21.53 -0.07
C VAL A 189 4.70 -21.43 0.88
N GLN A 190 4.93 -21.19 2.18
CA GLN A 190 3.86 -21.03 3.16
C GLN A 190 2.95 -19.82 2.84
N HIS A 191 3.52 -18.72 2.35
CA HIS A 191 2.76 -17.57 1.86
C HIS A 191 1.86 -17.95 0.70
N ALA A 192 2.41 -18.52 -0.38
CA ALA A 192 1.63 -18.90 -1.54
C ALA A 192 0.53 -19.93 -1.18
N MET A 193 0.84 -20.87 -0.29
CA MET A 193 -0.14 -21.84 0.23
C MET A 193 -1.22 -21.21 1.12
N THR A 194 -0.94 -20.09 1.79
CA THR A 194 -1.94 -19.35 2.57
C THR A 194 -3.12 -18.94 1.66
N HIS A 195 -2.83 -18.48 0.43
CA HIS A 195 -3.86 -18.14 -0.55
C HIS A 195 -4.70 -19.34 -0.99
N LEU A 196 -4.13 -20.55 -1.05
CA LEU A 196 -4.89 -21.77 -1.36
C LEU A 196 -5.96 -22.07 -0.29
N GLY A 197 -5.70 -21.69 0.97
CA GLY A 197 -6.65 -21.81 2.06
C GLY A 197 -7.75 -20.73 2.08
N GLY A 198 -7.67 -19.73 1.21
CA GLY A 198 -8.48 -18.51 1.31
C GLY A 198 -7.92 -17.46 2.28
N GLY A 199 -6.67 -17.63 2.73
CA GLY A 199 -5.97 -16.65 3.54
C GLY A 199 -5.49 -15.47 2.69
N VAL A 200 -5.47 -14.29 3.28
CA VAL A 200 -4.81 -13.09 2.77
C VAL A 200 -3.91 -12.55 3.88
N LEU A 201 -2.80 -11.90 3.51
CA LEU A 201 -1.97 -11.23 4.50
C LEU A 201 -2.82 -10.21 5.30
N PRO A 202 -2.53 -10.02 6.60
CA PRO A 202 -3.18 -8.97 7.35
C PRO A 202 -2.85 -7.63 6.71
N LEU A 203 -3.88 -6.82 6.50
CA LEU A 203 -3.74 -5.47 5.96
C LEU A 203 -3.03 -4.59 6.99
N THR A 204 -1.71 -4.50 6.90
CA THR A 204 -0.91 -3.50 7.62
C THR A 204 -0.90 -2.20 6.82
N ILE A 205 -2.00 -1.44 6.90
CA ILE A 205 -1.95 -0.02 6.55
C ILE A 205 -1.24 0.67 7.71
N ASP A 206 -0.05 1.23 7.46
CA ASP A 206 0.53 2.17 8.40
C ASP A 206 -0.42 3.39 8.48
N PRO A 207 -1.09 3.63 9.62
CA PRO A 207 -2.06 4.71 9.73
C PRO A 207 -1.41 6.10 9.56
N LEU A 208 -0.08 6.20 9.64
CA LEU A 208 0.66 7.44 9.49
C LEU A 208 1.21 7.66 8.07
N ALA A 209 1.12 6.65 7.20
CA ALA A 209 1.61 6.78 5.83
C ALA A 209 0.84 7.84 5.04
N PHE A 210 1.53 8.51 4.11
CA PHE A 210 0.87 9.38 3.16
C PHE A 210 -0.06 8.57 2.26
N THR A 211 -1.26 9.09 2.02
CA THR A 211 -2.19 8.51 1.05
C THR A 211 -1.68 8.77 -0.38
N GLY A 212 -2.11 7.96 -1.35
CA GLY A 212 -1.73 8.16 -2.76
C GLY A 212 -2.03 9.59 -3.25
N GLN A 213 -3.19 10.15 -2.89
CA GLN A 213 -3.57 11.52 -3.24
C GLN A 213 -2.63 12.57 -2.62
N GLU A 214 -2.18 12.36 -1.39
CA GLU A 214 -1.20 13.25 -0.75
C GLU A 214 0.15 13.16 -1.46
N ILE A 215 0.62 11.95 -1.77
CA ILE A 215 1.87 11.73 -2.50
C ILE A 215 1.81 12.44 -3.86
N ASP A 216 0.74 12.25 -4.63
CA ASP A 216 0.56 12.90 -5.94
C ASP A 216 0.61 14.42 -5.82
N SER A 217 -0.03 14.99 -4.80
CA SER A 217 -0.01 16.44 -4.56
C SER A 217 1.36 16.95 -4.09
N ILE A 218 2.07 16.18 -3.25
CA ILE A 218 3.39 16.54 -2.71
C ILE A 218 4.47 16.44 -3.78
N MET A 219 4.40 15.42 -4.62
CA MET A 219 5.40 15.08 -5.65
C MET A 219 5.06 15.68 -7.02
N SER A 220 4.01 16.51 -7.10
CA SER A 220 3.54 17.12 -8.35
C SER A 220 4.56 18.04 -9.02
N ASP A 221 5.56 18.52 -8.28
CA ASP A 221 6.54 19.50 -8.73
C ASP A 221 7.84 19.37 -7.90
N ALA A 222 8.90 20.09 -8.31
CA ALA A 222 10.17 20.10 -7.62
C ALA A 222 10.06 20.63 -6.18
N ASP A 223 10.97 20.18 -5.31
CA ASP A 223 10.97 20.50 -3.88
C ASP A 223 11.20 21.98 -3.54
N SER A 224 11.65 22.77 -4.52
CA SER A 224 11.82 24.22 -4.44
C SER A 224 10.58 25.02 -4.87
N ILE A 225 9.58 24.38 -5.49
CA ILE A 225 8.37 25.06 -5.96
C ILE A 225 7.34 25.15 -4.84
N PRO A 226 6.85 26.36 -4.51
CA PRO A 226 5.91 26.55 -3.41
C PRO A 226 4.60 25.81 -3.65
N MET A 227 4.08 25.17 -2.61
CA MET A 227 2.70 24.67 -2.63
C MET A 227 1.72 25.84 -2.54
N ARG A 228 0.56 25.69 -3.20
CA ARG A 228 -0.53 26.67 -3.12
C ARG A 228 -1.06 26.74 -1.69
N ILE A 229 -1.21 27.95 -1.17
CA ILE A 229 -1.86 28.18 0.13
C ILE A 229 -3.38 28.08 -0.04
N PHE A 230 -4.01 27.29 0.83
CA PHE A 230 -5.43 27.03 0.87
C PHE A 230 -6.16 28.21 1.52
N LEU A 231 -7.29 28.61 0.94
CA LEU A 231 -8.03 29.80 1.35
C LEU A 231 -9.43 29.45 1.86
N THR A 232 -9.84 30.07 2.96
CA THR A 232 -11.19 29.91 3.52
C THR A 232 -12.32 30.37 2.59
N THR A 233 -12.01 31.21 1.60
CA THR A 233 -12.97 31.65 0.58
C THR A 233 -13.27 30.58 -0.47
N ILE A 234 -12.46 29.51 -0.54
CA ILE A 234 -12.67 28.37 -1.42
C ILE A 234 -13.25 27.23 -0.57
N HIS A 235 -14.45 26.76 -0.91
CA HIS A 235 -15.17 25.78 -0.08
C HIS A 235 -14.38 24.48 0.14
N SER A 236 -13.80 23.91 -0.93
CA SER A 236 -13.00 22.68 -0.84
C SER A 236 -11.77 22.84 0.05
N ASP A 237 -11.11 24.00 -0.02
CA ASP A 237 -9.95 24.31 0.81
C ASP A 237 -10.36 24.43 2.28
N SER A 238 -11.46 25.12 2.54
CA SER A 238 -11.98 25.29 3.90
C SER A 238 -12.34 23.96 4.56
N LEU A 239 -12.77 22.94 3.80
CA LEU A 239 -13.02 21.60 4.35
C LEU A 239 -11.74 20.94 4.84
N ILE A 240 -10.62 21.12 4.11
CA ILE A 240 -9.31 20.59 4.50
C ILE A 240 -8.75 21.36 5.69
N LEU A 241 -8.78 22.70 5.65
CA LEU A 241 -8.31 23.59 6.71
C LEU A 241 -9.00 23.37 8.07
N ARG A 242 -10.22 22.83 8.07
CA ARG A 242 -11.02 22.57 9.29
C ARG A 242 -11.00 21.12 9.74
N LYS A 243 -10.26 20.25 9.05
CA LYS A 243 -10.13 18.84 9.41
C LYS A 243 -8.88 18.64 10.26
N GLN A 244 -9.02 17.83 11.30
CA GLN A 244 -7.90 17.47 12.17
C GLN A 244 -6.84 16.68 11.41
N SER A 245 -5.58 17.06 11.61
CA SER A 245 -4.40 16.41 11.07
C SER A 245 -4.04 15.13 11.83
N ILE A 246 -3.34 14.22 11.15
CA ILE A 246 -2.78 13.01 11.75
C ILE A 246 -1.26 13.13 11.89
N ASP A 247 -0.68 12.35 12.81
CA ASP A 247 0.75 12.31 13.01
C ASP A 247 1.48 11.81 11.75
N VAL A 248 2.76 12.17 11.62
CA VAL A 248 3.69 11.64 10.60
C VAL A 248 4.76 10.82 11.28
N ARG A 249 5.34 9.87 10.56
CA ARG A 249 6.56 9.20 11.00
C ARG A 249 7.76 10.09 10.67
N PRO A 250 8.57 10.51 11.65
CA PRO A 250 9.81 11.19 11.34
C PRO A 250 10.79 10.24 10.63
N ASP A 251 11.26 10.67 9.46
CA ASP A 251 12.33 9.98 8.74
C ASP A 251 13.03 10.98 7.81
N SER A 252 14.30 11.26 8.08
CA SER A 252 15.12 12.18 7.28
C SER A 252 15.40 11.66 5.88
N ASN A 253 15.19 10.37 5.63
CA ASN A 253 15.37 9.72 4.33
C ASN A 253 14.06 9.56 3.54
N ASP A 254 12.90 9.85 4.14
CA ASP A 254 11.62 9.83 3.44
C ASP A 254 11.54 10.99 2.45
N LEU A 255 11.61 10.65 1.16
CA LEU A 255 11.59 11.61 0.07
C LEU A 255 10.29 12.44 0.02
N VAL A 256 9.14 11.82 0.32
CA VAL A 256 7.84 12.49 0.30
C VAL A 256 7.76 13.49 1.45
N LEU A 257 8.12 13.06 2.67
CA LEU A 257 8.16 13.94 3.84
C LEU A 257 9.10 15.13 3.61
N MET A 258 10.32 14.87 3.12
CA MET A 258 11.31 15.91 2.86
C MET A 258 10.85 16.88 1.76
N THR A 259 10.18 16.40 0.72
CA THR A 259 9.63 17.24 -0.35
C THR A 259 8.51 18.13 0.19
N LEU A 260 7.58 17.59 0.97
CA LEU A 260 6.51 18.37 1.61
C LEU A 260 7.09 19.49 2.48
N ILE A 261 8.05 19.17 3.35
CA ILE A 261 8.68 20.14 4.27
C ILE A 261 9.34 21.28 3.50
N LYS A 262 10.08 20.99 2.44
CA LYS A 262 10.75 22.00 1.61
C LYS A 262 9.77 22.86 0.83
N ARG A 263 8.74 22.25 0.22
CA ARG A 263 7.74 23.01 -0.53
C ARG A 263 6.84 23.86 0.37
N MET A 264 6.55 23.42 1.60
CA MET A 264 5.94 24.25 2.65
C MET A 264 6.82 25.45 3.01
N ARG A 265 8.13 25.24 3.17
CA ARG A 265 9.08 26.32 3.45
C ARG A 265 9.15 27.33 2.30
N ALA A 266 9.14 26.85 1.05
CA ALA A 266 9.09 27.67 -0.15
C ALA A 266 7.78 28.48 -0.21
N ALA A 267 6.62 27.86 0.07
CA ALA A 267 5.34 28.55 0.16
C ALA A 267 5.38 29.68 1.19
N LEU A 268 5.87 29.39 2.41
CA LEU A 268 6.04 30.41 3.45
C LEU A 268 6.96 31.56 3.01
N ALA A 269 8.04 31.26 2.28
CA ALA A 269 8.99 32.26 1.78
C ALA A 269 8.38 33.24 0.75
N THR A 270 7.26 32.88 0.11
CA THR A 270 6.50 33.79 -0.77
C THR A 270 5.64 34.81 0.00
N THR A 271 5.65 34.76 1.32
CA THR A 271 4.78 35.57 2.19
C THR A 271 5.61 36.31 3.25
N THR A 272 4.96 37.22 3.98
CA THR A 272 5.52 37.84 5.19
C THR A 272 5.21 37.06 6.47
N GLY A 273 4.65 35.85 6.33
CA GLY A 273 4.26 34.98 7.43
C GLY A 273 5.45 34.57 8.31
N VAL A 274 5.15 34.28 9.57
CA VAL A 274 6.13 33.78 10.56
C VAL A 274 5.90 32.31 10.92
N GLY A 275 4.94 31.66 10.28
CA GLY A 275 4.69 30.24 10.39
C GLY A 275 3.76 29.75 9.28
N ILE A 276 3.74 28.43 9.08
CA ILE A 276 2.77 27.73 8.23
C ILE A 276 2.58 26.30 8.74
N ALA A 277 1.36 25.79 8.68
CA ALA A 277 1.02 24.39 8.97
C ALA A 277 0.66 23.62 7.69
N ALA A 278 0.91 22.31 7.66
CA ALA A 278 0.65 21.49 6.47
C ALA A 278 -0.81 21.52 5.95
N PRO A 279 -1.86 21.63 6.80
CA PRO A 279 -3.23 21.83 6.33
C PRO A 279 -3.39 23.05 5.41
N GLN A 280 -2.59 24.09 5.62
CA GLN A 280 -2.63 25.30 4.80
C GLN A 280 -2.09 25.11 3.39
N VAL A 281 -1.44 23.98 3.11
CA VAL A 281 -1.03 23.58 1.75
C VAL A 281 -1.78 22.33 1.27
N GLY A 282 -2.85 21.96 1.97
CA GLY A 282 -3.75 20.87 1.57
C GLY A 282 -3.40 19.49 2.12
N ILE A 283 -2.38 19.37 2.98
CA ILE A 283 -1.93 18.07 3.52
C ILE A 283 -2.20 18.03 5.03
N ASN A 284 -3.17 17.20 5.45
CA ASN A 284 -3.56 17.10 6.86
C ASN A 284 -2.62 16.17 7.65
N ARG A 285 -1.41 16.66 7.86
CA ARG A 285 -0.36 16.04 8.67
C ARG A 285 0.15 17.01 9.73
N ASN A 286 0.59 16.49 10.87
CA ASN A 286 1.09 17.28 11.98
C ASN A 286 2.50 17.80 11.71
N ILE A 287 2.62 18.77 10.81
CA ILE A 287 3.88 19.42 10.44
C ILE A 287 3.66 20.93 10.45
N ILE A 288 4.56 21.65 11.13
CA ILE A 288 4.56 23.11 11.14
C ILE A 288 5.97 23.65 10.89
N TRP A 289 6.03 24.81 10.24
CA TRP A 289 7.20 25.68 10.25
C TRP A 289 6.93 26.87 11.15
N VAL A 290 7.91 27.21 12.00
CA VAL A 290 7.81 28.35 12.93
C VAL A 290 9.07 29.19 12.86
N LYS A 291 8.90 30.52 12.81
CA LYS A 291 9.99 31.47 13.02
C LYS A 291 10.25 31.67 14.52
N ARG A 292 11.42 31.26 14.99
CA ARG A 292 11.84 31.35 16.39
C ARG A 292 12.32 32.75 16.74
N LEU A 293 11.39 33.68 16.98
CA LEU A 293 11.68 35.08 17.33
C LEU A 293 12.47 35.24 18.65
N ASP A 294 12.42 34.23 19.49
CA ASP A 294 13.11 34.06 20.77
C ASP A 294 14.59 33.65 20.61
N LYS A 295 15.00 33.14 19.44
CA LYS A 295 16.37 32.68 19.18
C LYS A 295 17.18 33.72 18.40
N THR A 296 18.49 33.73 18.63
CA THR A 296 19.45 34.54 17.85
C THR A 296 19.33 34.23 16.36
N GLY A 297 19.28 35.26 15.51
CA GLY A 297 19.12 35.09 14.06
C GLY A 297 17.68 34.80 13.61
N LYS A 298 16.74 34.60 14.55
CA LYS A 298 15.32 34.36 14.30
C LYS A 298 15.07 33.28 13.22
N PRO A 299 15.66 32.07 13.38
CA PRO A 299 15.61 31.03 12.37
C PRO A 299 14.17 30.53 12.14
N PHE A 300 13.94 29.98 10.96
CA PHE A 300 12.78 29.12 10.73
C PHE A 300 13.18 27.69 11.06
N GLU A 301 12.33 27.00 11.83
CA GLU A 301 12.51 25.61 12.23
C GLU A 301 11.23 24.81 11.91
N VAL A 302 11.41 23.54 11.57
CA VAL A 302 10.30 22.60 11.29
C VAL A 302 10.10 21.70 12.50
N TYR A 303 8.84 21.42 12.82
CA TYR A 303 8.45 20.57 13.94
C TYR A 303 7.43 19.54 13.46
N LEU A 304 7.69 18.27 13.76
CA LEU A 304 6.80 17.16 13.46
C LEU A 304 6.02 16.77 14.72
N ASN A 305 4.77 16.39 14.53
CA ASN A 305 3.84 15.98 15.58
C ASN A 305 3.76 16.94 16.79
N PRO A 306 3.82 18.28 16.60
CA PRO A 306 3.92 19.20 17.73
C PRO A 306 2.62 19.22 18.55
N LYS A 307 2.75 19.17 19.88
CA LYS A 307 1.62 19.21 20.82
C LYS A 307 1.91 20.19 21.94
N ILE A 308 0.88 20.91 22.40
CA ILE A 308 0.96 21.73 23.62
C ILE A 308 0.61 20.82 24.80
N VAL A 309 1.58 20.56 25.66
CA VAL A 309 1.43 19.69 26.84
C VAL A 309 1.22 20.48 28.13
N MET A 310 1.62 21.76 28.14
CA MET A 310 1.48 22.64 29.29
C MET A 310 1.17 24.07 28.84
N THR A 311 0.46 24.82 29.67
CA THR A 311 0.15 26.23 29.43
C THR A 311 0.46 27.06 30.66
N SER A 312 0.82 28.33 30.46
CA SER A 312 0.93 29.29 31.57
C SER A 312 -0.43 29.56 32.21
N SER A 313 -0.43 29.95 33.49
CA SER A 313 -1.65 30.34 34.21
C SER A 313 -2.26 31.63 33.66
N ASN A 314 -1.44 32.53 33.11
CA ASN A 314 -1.88 33.79 32.53
C ASN A 314 -2.03 33.70 31.00
N THR A 315 -3.02 34.42 30.49
CA THR A 315 -3.23 34.65 29.05
C THR A 315 -3.00 36.10 28.69
N ILE A 316 -2.62 36.35 27.44
CA ILE A 316 -2.53 37.67 26.83
C ILE A 316 -3.64 37.86 25.79
N LEU A 317 -4.01 39.12 25.57
CA LEU A 317 -4.80 39.51 24.40
C LEU A 317 -3.84 39.99 23.31
N PHE A 318 -3.43 39.07 22.44
CA PHE A 318 -2.47 39.38 21.38
C PHE A 318 -3.17 40.15 20.26
N ASN A 319 -2.61 41.30 19.86
CA ASN A 319 -3.15 42.14 18.79
C ASN A 319 -2.29 41.98 17.52
N GLY A 320 -2.89 41.47 16.45
CA GLY A 320 -2.20 41.20 15.19
C GLY A 320 -2.13 39.73 14.81
N ASP A 321 -2.99 38.88 15.39
CA ASP A 321 -3.15 37.51 14.91
C ASP A 321 -3.76 37.55 13.50
N GLY A 322 -3.14 36.84 12.56
CA GLY A 322 -3.52 36.84 11.16
C GLY A 322 -3.08 35.53 10.51
N CYS A 323 -3.73 35.16 9.42
CA CYS A 323 -3.55 33.84 8.81
C CYS A 323 -3.40 33.94 7.31
N LEU A 324 -2.44 33.20 6.74
CA LEU A 324 -2.26 33.10 5.29
C LEU A 324 -3.51 32.55 4.57
N SER A 325 -4.32 31.75 5.27
CA SER A 325 -5.56 31.14 4.74
C SER A 325 -6.81 32.03 4.90
N VAL A 326 -6.69 33.20 5.54
CA VAL A 326 -7.77 34.17 5.73
C VAL A 326 -7.25 35.56 5.33
N PRO A 327 -7.14 35.84 4.02
CA PRO A 327 -6.45 37.02 3.52
C PRO A 327 -7.16 38.31 3.93
N GLY A 328 -6.37 39.35 4.23
CA GLY A 328 -6.88 40.69 4.54
C GLY A 328 -7.51 40.87 5.92
N VAL A 329 -7.47 39.84 6.77
CA VAL A 329 -8.04 39.88 8.12
C VAL A 329 -6.95 39.67 9.17
N ASN A 330 -6.93 40.53 10.17
CA ASN A 330 -6.20 40.31 11.42
C ASN A 330 -7.11 40.68 12.60
N GLY A 331 -6.73 40.26 13.80
CA GLY A 331 -7.53 40.54 14.97
C GLY A 331 -6.85 40.29 16.30
N ARG A 332 -7.65 40.35 17.36
CA ARG A 332 -7.19 40.08 18.72
C ARG A 332 -7.62 38.70 19.15
N THR A 333 -6.66 37.87 19.56
CA THR A 333 -6.93 36.52 20.08
C THR A 333 -6.39 36.39 21.50
N GLN A 334 -7.10 35.62 22.32
CA GLN A 334 -6.60 35.22 23.62
C GLN A 334 -5.63 34.05 23.46
N ARG A 335 -4.41 34.23 23.95
CA ARG A 335 -3.29 33.27 23.83
C ARG A 335 -2.63 33.08 25.18
N TRP A 336 -2.09 31.89 25.45
CA TRP A 336 -1.25 31.69 26.63
C TRP A 336 0.07 32.44 26.47
N ALA A 337 0.57 33.03 27.57
CA ALA A 337 1.82 33.79 27.56
C ALA A 337 3.06 32.89 27.34
N ALA A 338 2.96 31.65 27.80
CA ALA A 338 3.93 30.59 27.56
C ALA A 338 3.22 29.25 27.35
N VAL A 339 3.83 28.38 26.57
CA VAL A 339 3.37 27.01 26.35
C VAL A 339 4.54 26.05 26.45
N GLY A 340 4.32 24.91 27.10
CA GLY A 340 5.20 23.75 27.01
C GLY A 340 4.79 22.95 25.78
N ILE A 341 5.73 22.70 24.88
CA ILE A 341 5.54 21.96 23.65
C ILE A 341 6.37 20.68 23.67
N GLU A 342 5.80 19.62 23.11
CA GLU A 342 6.53 18.42 22.70
C GLU A 342 6.45 18.29 21.18
N TYR A 343 7.49 17.73 20.56
CA TYR A 343 7.56 17.53 19.12
C TYR A 343 8.68 16.56 18.75
N ASP A 344 8.64 16.05 17.53
CA ASP A 344 9.71 15.26 16.93
C ASP A 344 10.51 16.09 15.90
N LEU A 345 11.80 15.79 15.78
CA LEU A 345 12.67 16.25 14.69
C LEU A 345 12.75 15.20 13.58
N LEU A 346 13.28 15.59 12.42
CA LEU A 346 13.37 14.73 11.24
C LEU A 346 14.17 13.44 11.44
N ASP A 347 15.11 13.43 12.38
CA ASP A 347 15.90 12.26 12.73
C ASP A 347 15.17 11.30 13.70
N GLY A 348 13.93 11.61 14.07
CA GLY A 348 13.12 10.84 15.02
C GLY A 348 13.41 11.17 16.49
N THR A 349 14.25 12.16 16.78
CA THR A 349 14.46 12.60 18.17
C THR A 349 13.24 13.36 18.69
N HIS A 350 12.81 12.99 19.90
CA HIS A 350 11.70 13.62 20.59
C HIS A 350 12.21 14.70 21.55
N HIS A 351 11.57 15.86 21.54
CA HIS A 351 11.95 17.02 22.33
C HIS A 351 10.77 17.58 23.11
N THR A 352 11.07 18.17 24.26
CA THR A 352 10.13 18.98 25.04
C THR A 352 10.80 20.29 25.43
N GLU A 353 10.14 21.42 25.21
CA GLU A 353 10.64 22.74 25.64
C GLU A 353 9.50 23.68 26.06
N VAL A 354 9.82 24.74 26.80
CA VAL A 354 8.89 25.82 27.11
C VAL A 354 9.23 27.02 26.25
N VAL A 355 8.26 27.44 25.43
CA VAL A 355 8.38 28.66 24.61
C VAL A 355 7.54 29.78 25.21
N GLN A 356 8.08 31.00 25.17
CA GLN A 356 7.45 32.21 25.69
C GLN A 356 7.44 33.30 24.62
N GLY A 357 6.55 34.28 24.78
CA GLY A 357 6.56 35.47 23.93
C GLY A 357 5.23 36.20 23.98
N THR A 358 5.23 37.43 24.51
CA THR A 358 4.03 38.23 24.72
C THR A 358 4.08 39.63 24.12
N SER A 359 5.19 39.99 23.47
CA SER A 359 5.42 41.34 22.94
C SER A 359 5.27 41.37 21.42
N SER A 360 5.24 42.57 20.83
CA SER A 360 5.26 42.74 19.37
C SER A 360 6.57 42.30 18.72
N THR A 361 7.65 42.18 19.49
CA THR A 361 8.99 41.82 18.99
C THR A 361 9.34 40.34 19.22
N ASN A 362 8.72 39.71 20.21
CA ASN A 362 8.78 38.28 20.48
C ASN A 362 7.40 37.76 20.91
N PHE A 363 6.80 37.00 20.02
CA PHE A 363 5.53 36.30 20.22
C PHE A 363 5.63 34.83 19.77
N THR A 364 6.81 34.19 19.93
CA THR A 364 7.02 32.79 19.51
C THR A 364 5.95 31.85 20.08
N ALA A 365 5.58 32.00 21.37
CA ALA A 365 4.52 31.19 21.97
C ALA A 365 3.17 31.33 21.26
N VAL A 366 2.85 32.51 20.73
CA VAL A 366 1.63 32.74 19.93
C VAL A 366 1.72 32.04 18.59
N ILE A 367 2.88 32.07 17.93
CA ILE A 367 3.09 31.39 16.64
C ILE A 367 2.85 29.89 16.80
N PHE A 368 3.47 29.24 17.79
CA PHE A 368 3.23 27.81 18.04
C PHE A 368 1.76 27.50 18.29
N GLN A 369 1.09 28.28 19.14
CA GLN A 369 -0.34 28.10 19.37
C GLN A 369 -1.17 28.25 18.08
N HIS A 370 -0.82 29.21 17.22
CA HIS A 370 -1.50 29.41 15.93
C HIS A 370 -1.28 28.24 14.98
N GLU A 371 -0.04 27.78 14.81
CA GLU A 371 0.24 26.68 13.88
C GLU A 371 -0.34 25.34 14.39
N ILE A 372 -0.32 25.10 15.72
CA ILE A 372 -0.93 23.92 16.32
C ILE A 372 -2.47 23.99 16.25
N ASP A 373 -3.08 25.17 16.26
CA ASP A 373 -4.52 25.30 16.01
C ASP A 373 -4.91 24.79 14.62
N HIS A 374 -4.12 25.13 13.58
CA HIS A 374 -4.36 24.62 12.22
C HIS A 374 -4.34 23.10 12.17
N LEU A 375 -3.41 22.47 12.89
CA LEU A 375 -3.36 21.00 12.98
C LEU A 375 -4.64 20.40 13.59
N ASN A 376 -5.35 21.17 14.41
CA ASN A 376 -6.60 20.78 15.03
C ASN A 376 -7.84 21.27 14.28
N GLY A 377 -7.68 21.85 13.08
CA GLY A 377 -8.77 22.40 12.29
C GLY A 377 -9.38 23.70 12.85
N ILE A 378 -8.65 24.38 13.73
CA ILE A 378 -9.06 25.62 14.38
C ILE A 378 -8.39 26.81 13.68
N LEU A 379 -9.18 27.79 13.26
CA LEU A 379 -8.66 29.02 12.68
C LEU A 379 -8.68 30.16 13.71
N PHE A 380 -7.80 31.16 13.55
CA PHE A 380 -7.76 32.28 14.50
C PHE A 380 -9.08 33.06 14.59
N ILE A 381 -9.87 33.10 13.51
CA ILE A 381 -11.22 33.69 13.51
C ILE A 381 -12.19 32.95 14.45
N ASP A 382 -12.00 31.65 14.65
CA ASP A 382 -12.80 30.86 15.59
C ASP A 382 -12.45 31.27 17.04
N ARG A 383 -11.17 31.59 17.31
CA ARG A 383 -10.73 32.18 18.59
C ARG A 383 -11.27 33.58 18.82
N ILE A 384 -11.33 34.42 17.77
CA ILE A 384 -11.97 35.75 17.85
C ILE A 384 -13.44 35.60 18.20
N ALA A 385 -14.17 34.71 17.50
CA ALA A 385 -15.59 34.47 17.76
C ALA A 385 -15.83 34.00 19.20
N LYS A 386 -15.00 33.08 19.71
CA LYS A 386 -15.06 32.61 21.10
C LYS A 386 -14.85 33.74 22.11
N LEU A 387 -13.89 34.64 21.86
CA LEU A 387 -13.63 35.79 22.72
C LEU A 387 -14.82 36.77 22.76
N LEU A 388 -15.50 36.97 21.63
CA LEU A 388 -16.68 37.83 21.54
C LEU A 388 -17.90 37.24 22.27
N GLN A 389 -18.02 35.92 22.35
CA GLN A 389 -19.10 35.23 23.07
C GLN A 389 -18.91 35.18 24.59
N THR A 390 -17.71 35.41 25.09
CA THR A 390 -17.38 35.43 26.53
C THR A 390 -17.59 36.80 27.19
N LYS A 391 -18.17 37.77 26.47
CA LYS A 391 -18.65 39.05 26.98
C LYS A 391 -20.15 39.05 27.04
#